data_AF-D5BHL3-F1
#
_entry.id   AF-D5BHL3-F1
#
_cell.length_a   1.000
_cell.length_b   1.000
_cell.length_c   1.000
_cell.angle_alpha   90.00
_cell.angle_beta   90.00
_cell.angle_gamma   90.00
#
_symmetry.space_group_name_H-M   'P 1'
#
loop_
_entity.id
_entity.type
_entity.pdbx_description
1 polymer ?
#
loop_
_entity_poly.entity_id
_entity_poly.type
_entity_poly.pdbx_seq_one_letter_code
_entity_poly.pdbx_strand_id
1 'polypeptide(L)'
;MKKVTLLCIILLVVISCQEKELDANQIINKAIEVAGGEKYDSANISFTFRDKQYKSSRKNGRFHLERLQEDSLGNKITDIVTNNGFTRNRNNKELSLLDSIASKYSNSVNSVHYFVQLPYGLNGDAVNKNLLGKDSIKGKEYYEIKVTFNQDGGGTDYEDEYLYWINTSTFTVDYLAYSYHVNAGGIRFRAAFNPRIVNGLRFVDYKNYAEDDLSTPLENLDALYEAGKLKLFSEIITEDVKVNISE
;
A
#
# COMPACT_ATOMS: atom_id res chain seq x y z
N MET A 1 18.26 -49.04 -32.36
CA MET A 1 16.92 -48.42 -32.33
C MET A 1 16.49 -48.05 -30.91
N LYS A 2 16.38 -48.98 -29.96
CA LYS A 2 15.98 -48.68 -28.54
C LYS A 2 16.81 -47.60 -27.83
N LYS A 3 18.13 -47.51 -28.09
CA LYS A 3 19.01 -46.47 -27.50
C LYS A 3 18.78 -45.06 -28.08
N VAL A 4 18.34 -44.96 -29.34
CA VAL A 4 18.02 -43.67 -29.99
C VAL A 4 16.65 -43.18 -29.51
N THR A 5 15.70 -44.09 -29.29
CA THR A 5 14.38 -43.78 -28.73
C THR A 5 14.47 -43.26 -27.30
N LEU A 6 15.38 -43.80 -26.48
CA LEU A 6 15.60 -43.34 -25.10
C LEU A 6 16.23 -41.94 -25.04
N LEU A 7 17.10 -41.60 -25.99
CA LEU A 7 17.73 -40.28 -26.08
C LEU A 7 16.72 -39.19 -26.48
N CYS A 8 15.76 -39.50 -27.37
CA CYS A 8 14.69 -38.56 -27.73
C CYS A 8 13.70 -38.29 -26.58
N ILE A 9 13.45 -39.28 -25.71
CA ILE A 9 12.56 -39.09 -24.55
C ILE A 9 13.21 -38.19 -23.49
N ILE A 10 14.54 -38.29 -23.30
CA ILE A 10 15.27 -37.42 -22.37
C ILE A 10 15.34 -35.98 -22.90
N LEU A 11 15.42 -35.79 -24.22
CA LEU A 11 15.41 -34.46 -24.85
C LEU A 11 14.04 -33.76 -24.76
N LEU A 12 12.93 -34.51 -24.66
CA LEU A 12 11.58 -33.96 -24.53
C LEU A 12 11.25 -33.48 -23.10
N VAL A 13 11.93 -34.00 -22.07
CA VAL A 13 11.69 -33.60 -20.67
C VAL A 13 12.37 -32.27 -20.34
N VAL A 14 13.47 -31.92 -21.00
CA VAL A 14 14.19 -30.64 -20.76
C VAL A 14 13.56 -29.42 -21.44
N ILE A 15 12.58 -29.60 -22.34
CA ILE A 15 11.92 -28.47 -23.04
C ILE A 15 10.64 -28.01 -22.32
N SER A 16 10.17 -28.74 -21.31
CA SER A 16 8.84 -28.51 -20.70
C SER A 16 8.82 -27.67 -19.41
N CYS A 17 9.89 -26.96 -19.07
CA CYS A 17 9.89 -26.00 -17.96
C CYS A 17 10.37 -24.63 -18.43
N GLN A 18 9.55 -23.97 -19.26
CA GLN A 18 9.52 -22.52 -19.28
C GLN A 18 8.65 -22.10 -18.10
N GLU A 19 9.26 -21.66 -16.99
CA GLU A 19 8.53 -20.97 -15.95
C GLU A 19 7.85 -19.76 -16.60
N LYS A 20 6.52 -19.76 -16.59
CA LYS A 20 5.75 -18.64 -17.13
C LYS A 20 6.01 -17.44 -16.21
N GLU A 21 6.58 -16.38 -16.78
CA GLU A 21 6.74 -15.12 -16.04
C GLU A 21 5.38 -14.64 -15.54
N LEU A 22 5.37 -14.19 -14.28
CA LEU A 22 4.16 -13.68 -13.64
C LEU A 22 3.83 -12.30 -14.22
N ASP A 23 2.55 -12.08 -14.53
CA ASP A 23 2.07 -10.74 -14.86
C ASP A 23 1.87 -9.88 -13.59
N ALA A 24 1.65 -8.57 -13.79
CA ALA A 24 1.47 -7.62 -12.69
C ALA A 24 0.33 -7.99 -11.74
N ASN A 25 -0.79 -8.54 -12.25
CA ASN A 25 -1.92 -8.94 -11.41
C ASN A 25 -1.57 -10.16 -10.57
N GLN A 26 -0.87 -11.14 -11.14
CA GLN A 26 -0.43 -12.33 -10.41
C GLN A 26 0.56 -11.97 -9.30
N ILE A 27 1.49 -11.04 -9.55
CA ILE A 27 2.45 -10.55 -8.55
C ILE A 27 1.71 -9.84 -7.40
N ILE A 28 0.79 -8.93 -7.73
CA ILE A 28 0.00 -8.20 -6.71
C ILE A 28 -0.89 -9.14 -5.91
N ASN A 29 -1.54 -10.12 -6.55
CA ASN A 29 -2.37 -11.11 -5.86
C ASN A 29 -1.55 -11.93 -4.85
N LYS A 30 -0.35 -12.37 -5.24
CA LYS A 30 0.57 -13.06 -4.32
C LYS A 30 1.02 -12.16 -3.17
N ALA A 31 1.28 -10.87 -3.46
CA ALA A 31 1.65 -9.92 -2.41
C ALA A 31 0.51 -9.70 -1.40
N ILE A 32 -0.74 -9.63 -1.87
CA ILE A 32 -1.93 -9.54 -1.03
C ILE A 32 -2.12 -10.81 -0.21
N GLU A 33 -1.99 -11.99 -0.83
CA GLU A 33 -2.07 -13.29 -0.16
C GLU A 33 -1.06 -13.39 1.00
N VAL A 34 0.22 -13.06 0.75
CA VAL A 34 1.27 -13.07 1.77
C VAL A 34 1.02 -12.04 2.88
N ALA A 35 0.41 -10.90 2.56
CA ALA A 35 0.12 -9.87 3.54
C ALA A 35 -1.08 -10.20 4.45
N GLY A 36 -1.95 -11.14 4.07
CA GLY A 36 -3.10 -11.53 4.88
C GLY A 36 -4.31 -11.97 4.06
N GLY A 37 -4.34 -11.66 2.76
CA GLY A 37 -5.36 -12.11 1.81
C GLY A 37 -6.76 -11.70 2.22
N GLU A 38 -7.70 -12.64 2.12
CA GLU A 38 -9.12 -12.44 2.43
C GLU A 38 -9.39 -12.06 3.90
N LYS A 39 -8.42 -12.22 4.81
CA LYS A 39 -8.60 -11.82 6.21
C LYS A 39 -8.83 -10.32 6.37
N TYR A 40 -8.37 -9.49 5.43
CA TYR A 40 -8.66 -8.06 5.43
C TYR A 40 -10.16 -7.76 5.27
N ASP A 41 -10.93 -8.64 4.62
CA ASP A 41 -12.36 -8.45 4.36
C ASP A 41 -13.24 -8.62 5.62
N SER A 42 -12.71 -9.24 6.67
CA SER A 42 -13.40 -9.47 7.95
C SER A 42 -12.64 -8.94 9.17
N ALA A 43 -11.50 -8.28 8.98
CA ALA A 43 -10.68 -7.74 10.06
C ALA A 43 -11.24 -6.44 10.65
N ASN A 44 -11.26 -6.39 11.98
CA ASN A 44 -11.30 -5.17 12.77
C ASN A 44 -9.88 -4.84 13.18
N ILE A 45 -9.36 -3.71 12.69
CA ILE A 45 -7.98 -3.28 12.92
C ILE A 45 -8.03 -1.99 13.75
N SER A 46 -7.18 -1.87 14.77
CA SER A 46 -6.93 -0.60 15.45
C SER A 46 -5.43 -0.36 15.63
N PHE A 47 -5.00 0.89 15.52
CA PHE A 47 -3.59 1.29 15.72
C PHE A 47 -3.49 2.78 16.08
N THR A 48 -2.35 3.15 16.65
CA THR A 48 -1.97 4.54 16.89
C THR A 48 -1.07 5.03 15.75
N PHE A 49 -1.31 6.24 15.25
CA PHE A 49 -0.44 6.91 14.27
C PHE A 49 -0.40 8.42 14.54
N ARG A 50 0.79 8.97 14.84
CA ARG A 50 1.02 10.41 15.13
C ARG A 50 0.01 10.97 16.13
N ASP A 51 -0.05 10.34 17.30
CA ASP A 51 -0.91 10.68 18.44
C ASP A 51 -2.42 10.57 18.19
N LYS A 52 -2.82 9.86 17.13
CA LYS A 52 -4.23 9.64 16.78
C LYS A 52 -4.53 8.16 16.76
N GLN A 53 -5.72 7.82 17.20
CA GLN A 53 -6.22 6.45 17.18
C GLN A 53 -6.98 6.22 15.88
N TYR A 54 -6.68 5.11 15.20
CA TYR A 54 -7.35 4.71 13.98
C TYR A 54 -8.04 3.37 14.20
N LYS A 55 -9.23 3.21 13.60
CA LYS A 55 -9.95 1.94 13.58
C LYS A 55 -10.53 1.69 12.19
N SER A 56 -10.49 0.45 11.73
CA SER A 56 -11.16 0.06 10.51
C SER A 56 -11.89 -1.26 10.69
N SER A 57 -13.05 -1.38 10.06
CA SER A 57 -13.76 -2.66 9.91
C SER A 57 -14.29 -2.82 8.50
N ARG A 58 -14.35 -4.07 8.04
CA ARG A 58 -14.93 -4.47 6.75
C ARG A 58 -15.90 -5.63 6.97
N LYS A 59 -17.01 -5.61 6.22
CA LYS A 59 -18.00 -6.69 6.19
C LYS A 59 -18.84 -6.64 4.92
N ASN A 60 -18.73 -7.66 4.08
CA ASN A 60 -19.53 -7.83 2.85
C ASN A 60 -19.52 -6.58 1.96
N GLY A 61 -18.34 -6.07 1.61
CA GLY A 61 -18.16 -4.87 0.78
C GLY A 61 -18.43 -3.53 1.49
N ARG A 62 -18.97 -3.55 2.71
CA ARG A 62 -19.09 -2.35 3.54
C ARG A 62 -17.82 -2.12 4.34
N PHE A 63 -17.38 -0.88 4.41
CA PHE A 63 -16.24 -0.47 5.23
C PHE A 63 -16.62 0.66 6.18
N HIS A 64 -15.93 0.72 7.31
CA HIS A 64 -15.96 1.81 8.26
C HIS A 64 -14.53 2.15 8.65
N LEU A 65 -14.11 3.37 8.36
CA LEU A 65 -12.79 3.90 8.70
C LEU A 65 -12.97 5.04 9.69
N GLU A 66 -12.29 4.97 10.81
CA GLU A 66 -12.41 5.93 11.90
C GLU A 66 -11.04 6.48 12.29
N ARG A 67 -11.02 7.77 12.63
CA ARG A 67 -9.90 8.45 13.29
C ARG A 67 -10.40 9.22 14.50
N LEU A 68 -9.80 8.97 15.65
CA LEU A 68 -10.07 9.68 16.90
C LEU A 68 -8.86 10.52 17.28
N GLN A 69 -9.13 11.76 17.68
CA GLN A 69 -8.12 12.72 18.11
C GLN A 69 -8.74 13.74 19.09
N GLU A 70 -7.89 14.55 19.72
CA GLU A 70 -8.30 15.68 20.55
C GLU A 70 -7.90 16.99 19.86
N ASP A 71 -8.78 17.99 19.89
CA ASP A 71 -8.43 19.34 19.41
C ASP A 71 -7.72 20.16 20.50
N SER A 72 -7.21 21.34 20.14
CA SER A 72 -6.46 22.21 21.06
C SER A 72 -7.26 22.72 22.27
N LEU A 73 -8.59 22.52 22.28
CA LEU A 73 -9.47 22.91 23.36
C LEU A 73 -9.91 21.70 24.21
N GLY A 74 -9.34 20.51 23.98
CA GLY A 74 -9.68 19.30 24.71
C GLY A 74 -10.95 18.61 24.21
N ASN A 75 -11.50 19.00 23.05
CA ASN A 75 -12.67 18.31 22.52
C ASN A 75 -12.27 17.02 21.80
N LYS A 76 -13.05 15.96 22.02
CA LYS A 76 -12.90 14.71 21.28
C LYS A 76 -13.45 14.87 19.88
N ILE A 77 -12.61 14.64 18.88
CA ILE A 77 -12.96 14.66 17.47
C ILE A 77 -12.94 13.23 16.93
N THR A 78 -14.05 12.82 16.32
CA THR A 78 -14.17 11.54 15.63
C THR A 78 -14.49 11.78 14.17
N ASP A 79 -13.60 11.36 13.29
CA ASP A 79 -13.79 11.36 11.84
C ASP A 79 -14.16 9.96 11.37
N ILE A 80 -15.18 9.85 10.53
CA ILE A 80 -15.70 8.57 10.04
C ILE A 80 -15.82 8.65 8.51
N VAL A 81 -15.25 7.68 7.80
CA VAL A 81 -15.45 7.45 6.36
C VAL A 81 -16.12 6.10 6.19
N THR A 82 -17.25 6.07 5.48
CA THR A 82 -17.96 4.84 5.11
C THR A 82 -18.29 4.85 3.62
N ASN A 83 -18.92 3.79 3.11
CA ASN A 83 -19.48 3.77 1.76
C ASN A 83 -20.48 4.92 1.49
N ASN A 84 -21.08 5.51 2.54
CA ASN A 84 -22.07 6.58 2.42
C ASN A 84 -21.47 7.99 2.50
N GLY A 85 -20.15 8.11 2.67
CA GLY A 85 -19.45 9.38 2.77
C GLY A 85 -18.76 9.63 4.11
N PHE A 86 -18.51 10.90 4.39
CA PHE A 86 -17.71 11.38 5.52
C PHE A 86 -18.56 12.10 6.57
N THR A 87 -18.29 11.82 7.85
CA THR A 87 -18.89 12.52 8.99
C THR A 87 -17.81 12.89 10.00
N ARG A 88 -17.91 14.11 10.56
CA ARG A 88 -17.10 14.53 11.71
C ARG A 88 -17.99 14.80 12.92
N ASN A 89 -17.64 14.22 14.05
CA ASN A 89 -18.26 14.48 15.34
C ASN A 89 -17.31 15.24 16.27
N ARG A 90 -17.84 16.19 17.05
CA ARG A 90 -17.18 16.82 18.20
C ARG A 90 -17.97 16.51 19.47
N ASN A 91 -17.34 15.85 20.44
CA ASN A 91 -17.98 15.41 21.68
C ASN A 91 -19.31 14.66 21.43
N ASN A 92 -19.29 13.71 20.49
CA ASN A 92 -20.44 12.90 20.05
C ASN A 92 -21.58 13.67 19.36
N LYS A 93 -21.37 14.94 18.97
CA LYS A 93 -22.31 15.69 18.15
C LYS A 93 -21.75 15.90 16.75
N GLU A 94 -22.55 15.59 15.74
CA GLU A 94 -22.17 15.80 14.35
C GLU A 94 -21.95 17.29 14.06
N LEU A 95 -20.88 17.59 13.34
CA LEU A 95 -20.56 18.92 12.86
C LEU A 95 -20.85 19.01 11.37
N SER A 96 -21.68 19.99 11.00
CA SER A 96 -21.81 20.39 9.61
C SER A 96 -20.51 21.07 9.16
N LEU A 97 -19.96 20.59 8.05
CA LEU A 97 -18.74 21.10 7.43
C LEU A 97 -19.05 21.57 6.01
N LEU A 98 -18.26 22.53 5.52
CA LEU A 98 -18.21 22.81 4.09
C LEU A 98 -17.64 21.59 3.35
N ASP A 99 -18.17 21.29 2.17
CA ASP A 99 -17.80 20.12 1.37
C ASP A 99 -16.29 20.04 1.13
N SER A 100 -15.62 21.17 0.85
CA SER A 100 -14.17 21.21 0.64
C SER A 100 -13.37 20.75 1.86
N ILE A 101 -13.85 21.08 3.07
CA ILE A 101 -13.23 20.67 4.33
C ILE A 101 -13.54 19.20 4.63
N ALA A 102 -14.77 18.76 4.37
CA ALA A 102 -15.17 17.36 4.51
C ALA A 102 -14.31 16.45 3.62
N SER A 103 -14.14 16.79 2.34
CA SER A 103 -13.29 16.04 1.41
C SER A 103 -11.83 15.96 1.87
N LYS A 104 -11.25 17.08 2.31
CA LYS A 104 -9.86 17.08 2.82
C LYS A 104 -9.68 16.16 4.03
N TYR A 105 -10.62 16.17 4.97
CA TYR A 105 -10.55 15.28 6.14
C TYR A 105 -10.82 13.82 5.79
N SER A 106 -11.79 13.57 4.91
CA SER A 106 -12.08 12.25 4.37
C SER A 106 -10.83 11.61 3.75
N ASN A 107 -10.18 12.34 2.83
CA ASN A 107 -8.95 11.89 2.17
C ASN A 107 -7.85 11.61 3.20
N SER A 108 -7.65 12.52 4.15
CA SER A 108 -6.64 12.32 5.20
C SER A 108 -6.88 11.07 6.06
N VAL A 109 -8.13 10.68 6.32
CA VAL A 109 -8.45 9.44 7.04
C VAL A 109 -8.24 8.23 6.12
N ASN A 110 -8.76 8.29 4.89
CA ASN A 110 -8.66 7.22 3.92
C ASN A 110 -7.20 6.87 3.59
N SER A 111 -6.35 7.84 3.31
CA SER A 111 -4.94 7.60 2.95
C SER A 111 -4.18 6.87 4.05
N VAL A 112 -4.38 7.22 5.33
CA VAL A 112 -3.70 6.51 6.43
C VAL A 112 -4.13 5.05 6.49
N HIS A 113 -5.43 4.77 6.41
CA HIS A 113 -5.92 3.39 6.39
C HIS A 113 -5.43 2.61 5.16
N TYR A 114 -5.43 3.25 4.00
CA TYR A 114 -4.93 2.66 2.75
C TYR A 114 -3.47 2.23 2.87
N PHE A 115 -2.58 3.12 3.30
CA PHE A 115 -1.15 2.82 3.39
C PHE A 115 -0.79 1.79 4.45
N VAL A 116 -1.50 1.78 5.59
CA VAL A 116 -1.26 0.81 6.66
C VAL A 116 -1.68 -0.60 6.27
N GLN A 117 -2.63 -0.72 5.33
CA GLN A 117 -3.16 -2.00 4.86
C GLN A 117 -2.60 -2.43 3.49
N LEU A 118 -1.57 -1.76 2.97
CA LEU A 118 -0.91 -2.22 1.75
C LEU A 118 -0.40 -3.67 1.91
N PRO A 119 -0.48 -4.49 0.84
CA PRO A 119 -0.94 -4.19 -0.52
C PRO A 119 -2.44 -4.44 -0.76
N TYR A 120 -3.26 -4.68 0.25
CA TYR A 120 -4.66 -5.11 0.07
C TYR A 120 -5.49 -4.20 -0.87
N GLY A 121 -5.31 -2.88 -0.75
CA GLY A 121 -6.00 -1.90 -1.60
C GLY A 121 -5.59 -1.89 -3.08
N LEU A 122 -4.56 -2.65 -3.48
CA LEU A 122 -4.05 -2.68 -4.86
C LEU A 122 -4.93 -3.51 -5.81
N ASN A 123 -5.94 -4.23 -5.32
CA ASN A 123 -6.91 -4.93 -6.15
C ASN A 123 -8.23 -4.17 -6.37
N GLY A 124 -8.30 -2.89 -5.99
CA GLY A 124 -9.48 -2.07 -6.25
C GLY A 124 -9.75 -1.90 -7.76
N ASP A 125 -11.03 -1.73 -8.11
CA ASP A 125 -11.48 -1.62 -9.51
C ASP A 125 -10.87 -0.43 -10.27
N ALA A 126 -10.52 0.64 -9.55
CA ALA A 126 -9.89 1.82 -10.12
C ALA A 126 -8.36 1.69 -10.29
N VAL A 127 -7.76 0.58 -9.88
CA VAL A 127 -6.30 0.39 -9.84
C VAL A 127 -5.78 -0.24 -11.13
N ASN A 128 -4.97 0.50 -11.87
CA ASN A 128 -4.25 0.00 -13.05
C ASN A 128 -2.83 -0.42 -12.65
N LYS A 129 -2.38 -1.59 -13.09
CA LYS A 129 -1.06 -2.14 -12.74
C LYS A 129 -0.26 -2.41 -14.00
N ASN A 130 1.01 -2.02 -14.01
CA ASN A 130 1.94 -2.30 -15.09
C ASN A 130 3.26 -2.83 -14.51
N LEU A 131 3.70 -4.00 -14.98
CA LEU A 131 5.00 -4.56 -14.63
C LEU A 131 6.05 -3.90 -15.52
N LEU A 132 6.93 -3.09 -14.92
CA LEU A 132 8.01 -2.43 -15.65
C LEU A 132 9.20 -3.36 -15.88
N GLY A 133 9.44 -4.27 -14.93
CA GLY A 133 10.54 -5.22 -14.98
C GLY A 133 10.94 -5.68 -13.59
N LYS A 134 12.24 -5.92 -13.44
CA LYS A 134 12.86 -6.27 -12.17
C LYS A 134 14.10 -5.43 -11.96
N ASP A 135 14.34 -5.02 -10.72
CA ASP A 135 15.60 -4.42 -10.29
C ASP A 135 16.02 -4.96 -8.91
N SER A 136 17.21 -4.60 -8.46
CA SER A 136 17.79 -5.02 -7.20
C SER A 136 17.99 -3.85 -6.24
N ILE A 137 17.51 -4.01 -5.02
CA ILE A 137 17.76 -3.06 -3.93
C ILE A 137 18.44 -3.80 -2.79
N LYS A 138 19.67 -3.39 -2.46
CA LYS A 138 20.53 -3.96 -1.42
C LYS A 138 20.77 -5.46 -1.61
N GLY A 139 21.04 -5.86 -2.86
CA GLY A 139 21.34 -7.24 -3.23
C GLY A 139 20.17 -8.21 -3.22
N LYS A 140 18.93 -7.71 -3.17
CA LYS A 140 17.69 -8.50 -3.31
C LYS A 140 16.96 -8.07 -4.57
N GLU A 141 16.41 -9.03 -5.30
CA GLU A 141 15.63 -8.79 -6.53
C GLU A 141 14.15 -8.46 -6.18
N TYR A 142 13.58 -7.49 -6.90
CA TYR A 142 12.20 -7.04 -6.78
C TYR A 142 11.54 -6.96 -8.15
N TYR A 143 10.23 -7.24 -8.19
CA TYR A 143 9.36 -6.80 -9.29
C TYR A 143 9.04 -5.33 -9.11
N GLU A 144 9.10 -4.56 -10.19
CA GLU A 144 8.72 -3.16 -10.23
C GLU A 144 7.31 -3.01 -10.83
N ILE A 145 6.34 -2.72 -9.98
CA ILE A 145 4.94 -2.56 -10.39
C ILE A 145 4.55 -1.08 -10.32
N LYS A 146 4.39 -0.46 -11.49
CA LYS A 146 3.79 0.87 -11.60
C LYS A 146 2.28 0.75 -11.42
N VAL A 147 1.73 1.64 -10.59
CA VAL A 147 0.30 1.71 -10.29
C VAL A 147 -0.20 3.12 -10.52
N THR A 148 -1.31 3.22 -11.25
CA THR A 148 -2.05 4.47 -11.47
C THR A 148 -3.54 4.22 -11.20
N PHE A 149 -4.32 5.30 -11.09
CA PHE A 149 -5.73 5.20 -10.77
C PHE A 149 -6.60 5.82 -11.87
N ASN A 150 -7.78 5.23 -12.09
CA ASN A 150 -8.79 5.83 -12.95
C ASN A 150 -9.35 7.10 -12.31
N GLN A 151 -9.71 8.10 -13.12
CA GLN A 151 -10.39 9.31 -12.63
C GLN A 151 -11.67 8.95 -11.87
N ASP A 152 -12.42 7.97 -12.37
CA ASP A 152 -13.54 7.38 -11.63
C ASP A 152 -13.02 6.36 -10.61
N GLY A 153 -13.35 6.56 -9.34
CA GLY A 153 -12.93 5.69 -8.23
C GLY A 153 -11.49 5.90 -7.72
N GLY A 154 -10.63 6.63 -8.43
CA GLY A 154 -9.25 6.94 -7.98
C GLY A 154 -9.13 8.03 -6.92
N GLY A 155 -10.23 8.71 -6.60
CA GLY A 155 -10.27 9.79 -5.61
C GLY A 155 -9.67 11.11 -6.14
N THR A 156 -9.30 12.02 -5.25
CA THR A 156 -8.76 13.33 -5.63
C THR A 156 -7.33 13.28 -6.16
N ASP A 157 -6.67 12.15 -5.97
CA ASP A 157 -5.24 11.96 -6.20
C ASP A 157 -5.02 11.00 -7.38
N TYR A 158 -6.00 10.89 -8.31
CA TYR A 158 -5.94 9.97 -9.45
C TYR A 158 -4.75 10.25 -10.40
N GLU A 159 -4.19 11.47 -10.33
CA GLU A 159 -3.01 11.91 -11.09
C GLU A 159 -1.69 11.47 -10.45
N ASP A 160 -1.73 10.93 -9.24
CA ASP A 160 -0.54 10.45 -8.55
C ASP A 160 -0.08 9.11 -9.15
N GLU A 161 1.23 9.00 -9.37
CA GLU A 161 1.84 7.75 -9.81
C GLU A 161 2.51 7.05 -8.64
N TYR A 162 2.41 5.72 -8.62
CA TYR A 162 3.01 4.88 -7.60
C TYR A 162 3.90 3.83 -8.25
N LEU A 163 5.00 3.50 -7.59
CA LEU A 163 5.88 2.39 -7.97
C LEU A 163 6.12 1.52 -6.74
N TYR A 164 5.89 0.21 -6.86
CA TYR A 164 6.07 -0.75 -5.79
C TYR A 164 7.18 -1.73 -6.14
N TRP A 165 8.13 -1.93 -5.22
CA TRP A 165 9.13 -2.99 -5.30
C TRP A 165 8.67 -4.17 -4.45
N ILE A 166 8.26 -5.25 -5.13
CA ILE A 166 7.74 -6.48 -4.53
C ILE A 166 8.81 -7.55 -4.59
N ASN A 167 9.26 -8.04 -3.44
CA ASN A 167 10.37 -8.97 -3.35
C ASN A 167 10.07 -10.27 -4.14
N THR A 168 10.94 -10.68 -5.07
CA THR A 168 10.62 -11.80 -5.97
C THR A 168 10.56 -13.16 -5.27
N SER A 169 11.22 -13.29 -4.12
CA SER A 169 11.26 -14.54 -3.34
C SER A 169 10.14 -14.64 -2.31
N THR A 170 9.71 -13.51 -1.74
CA THR A 170 8.77 -13.48 -0.60
C THR A 170 7.45 -12.80 -0.90
N PHE A 171 7.32 -12.13 -2.04
CA PHE A 171 6.17 -11.31 -2.44
C PHE A 171 5.79 -10.22 -1.42
N THR A 172 6.70 -9.79 -0.55
CA THR A 172 6.47 -8.65 0.33
C THR A 172 6.72 -7.34 -0.40
N VAL A 173 5.90 -6.32 -0.12
CA VAL A 173 6.19 -4.94 -0.49
C VAL A 173 7.21 -4.39 0.49
N ASP A 174 8.45 -4.20 0.03
CA ASP A 174 9.54 -3.69 0.86
C ASP A 174 9.86 -2.23 0.55
N TYR A 175 9.55 -1.77 -0.66
CA TYR A 175 9.68 -0.37 -1.04
C TYR A 175 8.49 0.09 -1.85
N LEU A 176 8.17 1.38 -1.72
CA LEU A 176 7.23 2.06 -2.60
C LEU A 176 7.65 3.51 -2.80
N ALA A 177 7.42 4.03 -3.99
CA ALA A 177 7.60 5.42 -4.32
C ALA A 177 6.31 6.00 -4.87
N TYR A 178 6.15 7.31 -4.71
CA TYR A 178 5.02 8.02 -5.30
C TYR A 178 5.36 9.48 -5.55
N SER A 179 4.77 10.01 -6.62
CA SER A 179 4.70 11.44 -6.91
C SER A 179 3.30 11.94 -6.57
N TYR A 180 3.22 13.11 -5.95
CA TYR A 180 1.95 13.78 -5.70
C TYR A 180 2.02 15.23 -6.17
N HIS A 181 0.87 15.80 -6.53
CA HIS A 181 0.79 17.14 -7.12
C HIS A 181 0.28 18.24 -6.15
N VAL A 182 -0.16 17.85 -4.94
CA VAL A 182 -0.69 18.79 -3.95
C VAL A 182 0.42 19.64 -3.28
N ASN A 183 0.13 20.91 -2.98
CA ASN A 183 1.03 21.85 -2.26
C ASN A 183 2.46 21.96 -2.85
N ALA A 184 2.56 22.31 -4.14
CA ALA A 184 3.79 22.33 -4.95
C ALA A 184 4.36 20.95 -5.34
N GLY A 185 3.66 19.89 -4.95
CA GLY A 185 4.00 18.51 -5.29
C GLY A 185 5.14 17.94 -4.44
N GLY A 186 5.52 16.71 -4.76
CA GLY A 186 6.63 16.04 -4.09
C GLY A 186 6.81 14.61 -4.55
N ILE A 187 8.05 14.14 -4.41
CA ILE A 187 8.39 12.74 -4.63
C ILE A 187 8.82 12.14 -3.29
N ARG A 188 8.31 10.94 -3.00
CA ARG A 188 8.66 10.18 -1.80
C ARG A 188 9.06 8.78 -2.15
N PHE A 189 10.09 8.29 -1.46
CA PHE A 189 10.51 6.90 -1.49
C PHE A 189 10.42 6.34 -0.07
N ARG A 190 9.75 5.20 0.10
CA ARG A 190 9.60 4.55 1.40
C ARG A 190 10.35 3.24 1.40
N ALA A 191 11.18 3.06 2.42
CA ALA A 191 11.84 1.80 2.71
C ALA A 191 11.24 1.17 3.97
N ALA A 192 10.71 -0.05 3.82
CA ALA A 192 10.13 -0.83 4.89
C ALA A 192 11.16 -1.13 5.99
N PHE A 193 10.70 -1.07 7.23
CA PHE A 193 11.39 -1.59 8.40
C PHE A 193 10.37 -2.14 9.41
N ASN A 194 10.85 -2.92 10.38
CA ASN A 194 10.03 -3.51 11.45
C ASN A 194 8.77 -4.27 10.95
N PRO A 195 8.92 -5.24 10.02
CA PRO A 195 7.79 -6.06 9.58
C PRO A 195 7.24 -6.91 10.72
N ARG A 196 5.92 -6.96 10.87
CA ARG A 196 5.25 -7.74 11.91
C ARG A 196 3.96 -8.35 11.38
N ILE A 197 3.60 -9.52 11.93
CA ILE A 197 2.33 -10.17 11.68
C ILE A 197 1.48 -10.08 12.94
N VAL A 198 0.28 -9.54 12.83
CA VAL A 198 -0.70 -9.46 13.93
C VAL A 198 -1.96 -10.17 13.49
N ASN A 199 -2.26 -11.30 14.13
CA ASN A 199 -3.42 -12.15 13.81
C ASN A 199 -3.53 -12.54 12.32
N GLY A 200 -2.37 -12.79 11.68
CA GLY A 200 -2.30 -13.19 10.27
C GLY A 200 -2.36 -12.04 9.26
N LEU A 201 -2.37 -10.78 9.70
CA LEU A 201 -2.22 -9.60 8.83
C LEU A 201 -0.83 -9.01 9.00
N ARG A 202 -0.23 -8.61 7.89
CA ARG A 202 1.10 -8.01 7.83
C ARG A 202 1.01 -6.51 7.99
N PHE A 203 1.86 -5.99 8.88
CA PHE A 203 2.10 -4.56 9.09
C PHE A 203 3.58 -4.27 8.95
N VAL A 204 3.90 -3.04 8.58
CA VAL A 204 5.27 -2.60 8.32
C VAL A 204 5.36 -1.10 8.57
N ASP A 205 6.47 -0.67 9.15
CA ASP A 205 6.79 0.75 9.31
C ASP A 205 7.68 1.19 8.15
N TYR A 206 7.72 2.49 7.85
CA TYR A 206 8.49 2.99 6.72
C TYR A 206 9.38 4.16 7.08
N LYS A 207 10.65 4.10 6.66
CA LYS A 207 11.47 5.30 6.53
C LYS A 207 11.04 6.01 5.26
N ASN A 208 10.60 7.24 5.38
CA ASN A 208 10.05 8.04 4.30
C ASN A 208 11.07 9.09 3.88
N TYR A 209 11.60 8.93 2.68
CA TYR A 209 12.62 9.78 2.08
C TYR A 209 12.00 10.75 1.08
N ALA A 210 12.64 11.90 0.92
CA ALA A 210 12.29 12.94 -0.04
C ALA A 210 13.30 12.98 -1.19
N GLU A 211 12.77 13.19 -2.39
CA GLU A 211 13.49 13.72 -3.55
C GLU A 211 12.94 15.12 -3.86
N ASP A 212 13.83 16.08 -4.03
CA ASP A 212 13.51 17.49 -4.24
C ASP A 212 13.39 17.82 -5.74
N ASP A 213 14.07 17.07 -6.61
CA ASP A 213 13.92 17.17 -8.06
C ASP A 213 12.68 16.42 -8.55
N LEU A 214 11.59 17.16 -8.74
CA LEU A 214 10.29 16.65 -9.21
C LEU A 214 10.33 16.09 -10.64
N SER A 215 11.42 16.28 -11.39
CA SER A 215 11.60 15.67 -12.71
C SER A 215 12.18 14.25 -12.64
N THR A 216 12.58 13.80 -11.45
CA THR A 216 13.15 12.47 -11.23
C THR A 216 12.10 11.38 -11.48
N PRO A 217 12.33 10.45 -12.44
CA PRO A 217 11.47 9.29 -12.63
C PRO A 217 11.43 8.42 -11.37
N LEU A 218 10.25 7.86 -11.05
CA LEU A 218 10.10 7.03 -9.84
C LEU A 218 11.02 5.79 -9.89
N GLU A 219 11.26 5.25 -11.08
CA GLU A 219 12.14 4.10 -11.31
C GLU A 219 13.61 4.37 -10.96
N ASN A 220 14.02 5.64 -10.82
CA ASN A 220 15.40 5.98 -10.47
C ASN A 220 15.63 6.13 -8.96
N LEU A 221 14.56 6.11 -8.15
CA LEU A 221 14.65 6.43 -6.72
C LEU A 221 15.33 5.33 -5.90
N ASP A 222 15.28 4.08 -6.36
CA ASP A 222 15.98 2.98 -5.72
C ASP A 222 17.51 3.12 -5.84
N ALA A 223 18.03 3.47 -7.02
CA ALA A 223 19.45 3.76 -7.22
C ALA A 223 19.91 4.98 -6.39
N LEU A 224 19.07 6.02 -6.28
CA LEU A 224 19.33 7.18 -5.43
C LEU A 224 19.32 6.81 -3.94
N TYR A 225 18.41 5.92 -3.52
CA TYR A 225 18.34 5.40 -2.17
C TYR A 225 19.60 4.61 -1.81
N GLU A 226 20.05 3.70 -2.69
CA GLU A 226 21.26 2.91 -2.48
C GLU A 226 22.52 3.76 -2.44
N ALA A 227 22.57 4.82 -3.26
CA ALA A 227 23.65 5.80 -3.25
C ALA A 227 23.62 6.75 -2.03
N GLY A 228 22.61 6.65 -1.15
CA GLY A 228 22.45 7.52 0.01
C GLY A 228 22.12 8.98 -0.34
N LYS A 229 21.58 9.22 -1.54
CA LYS A 229 21.27 10.57 -2.05
C LYS A 229 19.90 11.07 -1.63
N LEU A 230 18.98 10.19 -1.27
CA LEU A 230 17.66 10.59 -0.78
C LEU A 230 17.72 11.08 0.66
N LYS A 231 17.02 12.18 0.95
CA LYS A 231 16.97 12.78 2.29
C LYS A 231 15.89 12.12 3.14
N LEU A 232 16.22 11.61 4.32
CA LEU A 232 15.21 11.13 5.27
C LEU A 232 14.31 12.30 5.69
N PHE A 233 13.02 12.20 5.39
CA PHE A 233 12.02 13.24 5.68
C PHE A 233 11.24 12.94 6.96
N SER A 234 10.86 11.68 7.17
CA SER A 234 10.10 11.25 8.36
C SER A 234 10.14 9.73 8.52
N GLU A 235 9.66 9.26 9.67
CA GLU A 235 9.30 7.85 9.87
C GLU A 235 7.78 7.72 9.94
N ILE A 236 7.27 6.59 9.43
CA ILE A 236 5.86 6.22 9.42
C ILE A 236 5.76 4.97 10.27
N ILE A 237 5.33 5.14 11.52
CA ILE A 237 5.29 4.08 12.53
C ILE A 237 3.85 3.90 12.98
N THR A 238 3.36 2.67 12.97
CA THR A 238 2.07 2.33 13.60
C THR A 238 2.29 1.62 14.92
N GLU A 239 1.72 2.15 15.98
CA GLU A 239 1.88 1.61 17.34
C GLU A 239 0.58 0.92 17.79
N ASP A 240 0.67 0.09 18.83
CA ASP A 240 -0.49 -0.60 19.44
C ASP A 240 -1.43 -1.30 18.45
N VAL A 241 -0.86 -1.89 17.39
CA VAL A 241 -1.63 -2.58 16.36
C VAL A 241 -2.37 -3.78 16.97
N LYS A 242 -3.69 -3.79 16.84
CA LYS A 242 -4.57 -4.89 17.25
C LYS A 242 -5.46 -5.30 16.09
N VAL A 243 -5.64 -6.61 15.97
CA VAL A 243 -6.46 -7.22 14.91
C VAL A 243 -7.39 -8.26 15.52
N ASN A 244 -8.68 -8.11 15.25
CA ASN A 244 -9.71 -9.10 15.56
C ASN A 244 -10.41 -9.49 14.26
N ILE A 245 -10.41 -10.78 13.92
CA ILE A 245 -11.09 -11.29 12.73
C ILE A 245 -12.54 -11.59 13.11
N SER A 246 -13.48 -10.97 12.39
CA SER A 246 -14.90 -11.24 12.57
C SER A 246 -15.23 -12.59 11.93
N GLU A 247 -15.94 -13.44 12.66
CA GLU A 247 -16.55 -14.67 12.13
C GLU A 247 -17.73 -14.36 11.19
#